data_AF-A0A2V2ZTG3-F1
#
_entry.id   AF-A0A2V2ZTG3-F1
#
_cell.length_a   1.000
_cell.length_b   1.000
_cell.length_c   1.000
_cell.angle_alpha   90.00
_cell.angle_beta   90.00
_cell.angle_gamma   90.00
#
_symmetry.space_group_name_H-M   'P 1'
#
loop_
_entity.id
_entity.type
_entity.pdbx_description
1 polymer ?
#
loop_
_entity_poly.entity_id
_entity_poly.type
_entity_poly.pdbx_seq_one_letter_code
_entity_poly.pdbx_strand_id
1 'polypeptide(L)'
;MKIPTIFFLSNYGGRINPSWVRSRIKQYGDQAGLRDIRVSPHTFRHTFAKFYILNGGDAFTLQRILGHATMNMVRKYIQMNGEDIKQQHHQYSPINHL
;
A
#
# COMPACT_ATOMS: atom_id res chain seq x y z
N MET A 1 -12.89 -2.33 29.62
CA MET A 1 -12.40 -1.10 28.95
C MET A 1 -13.14 -0.98 27.62
N LYS A 2 -14.05 0.00 27.46
CA LYS A 2 -14.73 0.22 26.18
C LYS A 2 -13.74 0.89 25.23
N ILE A 3 -13.38 0.23 24.14
CA ILE A 3 -12.55 0.84 23.09
C ILE A 3 -13.36 2.02 22.53
N PRO A 4 -12.79 3.24 22.44
CA PRO A 4 -13.51 4.37 21.86
C PRO A 4 -13.89 4.04 20.42
N THR A 5 -15.17 4.24 20.08
CA THR A 5 -15.73 3.96 18.74
C THR A 5 -15.05 4.79 17.62
N ILE A 6 -14.33 5.86 17.99
CA ILE A 6 -13.66 6.77 17.07
C ILE A 6 -12.20 6.95 17.53
N PHE A 7 -11.25 6.58 16.69
CA PHE A 7 -9.82 6.70 16.98
C PHE A 7 -9.22 8.04 16.54
N PHE A 8 -9.67 8.59 15.40
CA PHE A 8 -9.20 9.87 14.86
C PHE A 8 -10.24 10.97 15.03
N LEU A 9 -9.85 12.02 15.75
CA LEU A 9 -10.70 13.17 16.08
C LEU A 9 -10.36 14.39 15.21
N SER A 10 -11.35 15.26 15.02
CA SER A 10 -11.14 16.62 14.55
C SER A 10 -10.73 17.53 15.72
N ASN A 11 -10.33 18.77 15.42
CA ASN A 11 -10.01 19.78 16.43
C ASN A 11 -11.19 20.12 17.36
N TYR A 12 -12.42 19.74 16.97
CA TYR A 12 -13.64 19.94 17.75
C TYR A 12 -14.04 18.69 18.56
N GLY A 13 -13.19 17.65 18.61
CA GLY A 13 -13.45 16.41 19.35
C GLY A 13 -14.42 15.44 18.66
N GLY A 14 -14.93 15.78 17.47
CA GLY A 14 -15.79 14.91 16.67
C GLY A 14 -15.01 13.98 15.72
N ARG A 15 -15.71 13.10 14.98
CA ARG A 15 -15.10 12.26 13.95
C ARG A 15 -14.41 13.10 12.87
N ILE A 16 -13.19 12.73 12.49
CA ILE A 16 -12.48 13.41 11.40
C ILE A 16 -13.20 13.20 10.05
N ASN A 17 -13.30 14.26 9.24
CA ASN A 17 -13.85 14.18 7.89
C ASN A 17 -12.81 13.55 6.93
N PRO A 18 -13.13 12.44 6.24
CA PRO A 18 -12.20 11.82 5.29
C PRO A 18 -11.74 12.75 4.16
N SER A 19 -12.59 13.69 3.73
CA SER A 19 -12.23 14.70 2.74
C SER A 19 -11.17 15.66 3.27
N TRP A 20 -11.23 16.01 4.54
CA TRP A 20 -10.21 16.85 5.18
C TRP A 20 -8.85 16.15 5.22
N VAL A 21 -8.83 14.84 5.56
CA VAL A 21 -7.60 14.03 5.51
C VAL A 21 -7.02 13.98 4.10
N ARG A 22 -7.86 13.78 3.07
CA ARG A 22 -7.44 13.81 1.67
C ARG A 22 -6.81 15.15 1.28
N SER A 23 -7.45 16.27 1.64
CA SER A 23 -6.92 17.62 1.38
C SER A 23 -5.60 17.86 2.10
N ARG A 24 -5.47 17.41 3.36
CA ARG A 24 -4.25 17.57 4.14
C ARG A 24 -3.08 16.77 3.57
N ILE A 25 -3.32 15.54 3.13
CA ILE A 25 -2.33 14.72 2.45
C ILE A 25 -1.83 15.39 1.16
N LYS A 26 -2.75 15.96 0.35
CA LYS A 26 -2.37 16.71 -0.84
C LYS A 26 -1.49 17.92 -0.47
N GLN A 27 -1.88 18.69 0.53
CA GLN A 27 -1.12 19.85 1.01
C GLN A 27 0.30 19.46 1.44
N TYR A 28 0.47 18.34 2.14
CA TYR A 28 1.80 17.85 2.50
C TYR A 28 2.62 17.41 1.27
N GLY A 29 1.98 16.85 0.25
CA GLY A 29 2.63 16.58 -1.03
C GLY A 29 3.14 17.85 -1.71
N ASP A 30 2.32 18.89 -1.75
CA ASP A 30 2.68 20.20 -2.32
C ASP A 30 3.88 20.81 -1.55
N GLN A 31 3.87 20.73 -0.21
CA GLN A 31 4.95 21.21 0.67
C GLN A 31 6.25 20.40 0.51
N ALA A 32 6.14 19.10 0.26
CA ALA A 32 7.28 18.22 0.00
C ALA A 32 7.86 18.40 -1.43
N GLY A 33 7.30 19.29 -2.24
CA GLY A 33 7.76 19.53 -3.62
C GLY A 33 7.32 18.46 -4.63
N LEU A 34 6.36 17.61 -4.29
CA LEU A 34 5.86 16.52 -5.16
C LEU A 34 4.84 17.08 -6.17
N ARG A 35 5.31 17.87 -7.15
CA ARG A 35 4.44 18.60 -8.09
C ARG A 35 3.91 17.75 -9.25
N ASP A 36 4.69 16.75 -9.69
CA ASP A 36 4.35 15.92 -10.86
C ASP A 36 3.61 14.63 -10.50
N ILE A 37 3.30 14.43 -9.22
CA ILE A 37 2.66 13.21 -8.72
C ILE A 37 1.44 13.58 -7.89
N ARG A 38 0.31 12.92 -8.18
CA ARG A 38 -0.87 13.02 -7.34
C ARG A 38 -0.59 12.36 -5.98
N VAL A 39 -0.46 13.16 -4.92
CA VAL A 39 -0.34 12.66 -3.54
C VAL A 39 -1.72 12.46 -2.92
N SER A 40 -2.04 11.21 -2.57
CA SER A 40 -3.36 10.83 -2.02
C SER A 40 -3.27 9.56 -1.18
N PRO A 41 -4.30 9.24 -0.35
CA PRO A 41 -4.36 7.95 0.35
C PRO A 41 -4.23 6.73 -0.57
N HIS A 42 -4.83 6.80 -1.77
CA HIS A 42 -4.70 5.72 -2.75
C HIS A 42 -3.25 5.60 -3.26
N THR A 43 -2.57 6.72 -3.51
CA THR A 43 -1.15 6.73 -3.88
C THR A 43 -0.31 6.03 -2.82
N PHE A 44 -0.50 6.35 -1.54
CA PHE A 44 0.20 5.66 -0.46
C PHE A 44 -0.10 4.16 -0.40
N ARG A 45 -1.36 3.76 -0.56
CA ARG A 45 -1.74 2.34 -0.62
C ARG A 45 -1.04 1.62 -1.78
N HIS A 46 -0.96 2.27 -2.93
CA HIS A 46 -0.26 1.74 -4.11
C HIS A 46 1.24 1.61 -3.86
N THR A 47 1.87 2.64 -3.31
CA THR A 47 3.30 2.63 -2.95
C THR A 47 3.59 1.52 -1.94
N PHE A 48 2.84 1.44 -0.85
CA PHE A 48 2.97 0.37 0.14
C PHE A 48 2.90 -1.02 -0.51
N ALA A 49 1.88 -1.27 -1.34
CA ALA A 49 1.68 -2.55 -1.98
C ALA A 49 2.83 -2.93 -2.93
N LYS A 50 3.33 -1.96 -3.71
CA LYS A 50 4.48 -2.15 -4.58
C LYS A 50 5.74 -2.48 -3.77
N PHE A 51 6.05 -1.68 -2.75
CA PHE A 51 7.22 -1.90 -1.90
C PHE A 51 7.14 -3.24 -1.16
N TYR A 52 5.96 -3.64 -0.69
CA TYR A 52 5.79 -4.94 -0.02
C TYR A 52 6.20 -6.12 -0.92
N ILE A 53 5.73 -6.14 -2.17
CA ILE A 53 6.10 -7.18 -3.15
C ILE A 53 7.59 -7.11 -3.50
N LEU A 54 8.13 -5.91 -3.76
CA LEU A 54 9.55 -5.73 -4.10
C LEU A 54 10.50 -6.15 -2.97
N ASN A 55 10.04 -6.13 -1.72
CA ASN A 55 10.80 -6.63 -0.58
C ASN A 55 10.56 -8.14 -0.30
N GLY A 56 10.00 -8.88 -1.27
CA GLY A 56 9.80 -10.33 -1.18
C GLY A 56 8.54 -10.76 -0.44
N GLY A 57 7.62 -9.84 -0.14
CA GLY A 57 6.34 -10.16 0.48
C GLY A 57 5.40 -10.90 -0.47
N ASP A 58 4.59 -11.82 0.06
CA ASP A 58 3.71 -12.65 -0.76
C ASP A 58 2.37 -11.97 -1.10
N ALA A 59 1.84 -12.25 -2.30
CA ALA A 59 0.64 -11.60 -2.82
C ALA A 59 -0.64 -11.96 -2.04
N PHE A 60 -0.73 -13.14 -1.43
CA PHE A 60 -1.91 -13.58 -0.68
C PHE A 60 -2.01 -12.86 0.66
N THR A 61 -0.89 -12.71 1.36
CA THR A 61 -0.81 -11.90 2.57
C THR A 61 -1.08 -10.44 2.26
N LEU A 62 -0.50 -9.91 1.17
CA LEU A 62 -0.79 -8.54 0.75
C LEU A 62 -2.28 -8.32 0.47
N GLN A 63 -2.97 -9.28 -0.16
CA GLN A 63 -4.42 -9.21 -0.38
C GLN A 63 -5.16 -9.02 0.95
N ARG A 64 -4.81 -9.82 1.97
CA ARG A 64 -5.44 -9.78 3.30
C ARG A 64 -5.14 -8.48 4.03
N ILE A 65 -3.89 -8.02 4.01
CA ILE A 65 -3.48 -6.73 4.61
C ILE A 65 -4.27 -5.57 3.99
N LEU A 66 -4.44 -5.58 2.66
CA LEU A 66 -5.17 -4.54 1.95
C LEU A 66 -6.69 -4.69 2.02
N GLY A 67 -7.21 -5.79 2.58
CA GLY A 67 -8.64 -6.08 2.62
C GLY A 67 -9.27 -6.20 1.22
N HIS A 68 -8.51 -6.68 0.24
CA HIS A 68 -9.02 -6.84 -1.13
C HIS A 68 -9.86 -8.11 -1.25
N ALA A 69 -11.04 -7.98 -1.87
CA ALA A 69 -11.94 -9.11 -2.07
C ALA A 69 -11.38 -10.15 -3.05
N THR A 70 -10.56 -9.72 -4.02
CA THR A 70 -10.05 -10.59 -5.09
C THR A 70 -8.57 -10.36 -5.38
N MET A 71 -7.92 -11.40 -5.91
CA MET A 71 -6.52 -11.33 -6.33
C MET A 71 -6.30 -10.41 -7.54
N ASN A 72 -7.33 -10.19 -8.36
CA ASN A 72 -7.26 -9.21 -9.46
C ASN A 72 -6.88 -7.80 -8.97
N MET A 73 -7.35 -7.40 -7.78
CA MET A 73 -7.02 -6.10 -7.20
C MET A 73 -5.56 -5.99 -6.75
N VAL A 74 -4.90 -7.13 -6.49
CA VAL A 74 -3.48 -7.21 -6.09
C VAL A 74 -2.58 -7.38 -7.32
N ARG A 75 -3.07 -7.99 -8.41
CA ARG A 75 -2.31 -8.24 -9.65
C ARG A 75 -1.59 -6.99 -10.18
N LYS A 76 -2.19 -5.81 -10.06
CA LYS A 76 -1.56 -4.52 -10.45
C LYS A 76 -0.26 -4.19 -9.70
N TYR A 77 0.03 -4.86 -8.59
CA TYR A 77 1.26 -4.71 -7.79
C TYR A 77 2.26 -5.83 -8.02
N ILE A 78 1.81 -6.95 -8.61
CA ILE A 78 2.63 -8.14 -8.94
C ILE A 78 3.16 -8.03 -10.38
N GLN A 79 3.11 -6.86 -11.02
CA GLN A 79 3.83 -6.65 -12.28
C GLN A 79 5.34 -6.58 -11.96
N MET A 80 5.88 -7.73 -11.61
CA MET A 80 7.29 -8.04 -11.54
C MET A 80 7.86 -7.84 -12.94
N ASN A 81 8.95 -7.09 -13.04
CA ASN A 81 9.69 -6.98 -14.28
C ASN A 81 10.32 -8.36 -14.58
N GLY A 82 10.72 -8.62 -15.84
CA GLY A 82 11.31 -9.93 -16.22
C GLY A 82 12.50 -10.34 -15.34
N GLU A 83 13.27 -9.36 -14.84
CA GLU A 83 14.37 -9.59 -13.90
C GLU A 83 13.91 -10.11 -12.52
N ASP A 84 12.80 -9.60 -12.00
CA ASP A 84 12.27 -10.02 -10.69
C ASP A 84 11.78 -11.48 -10.76
N ILE A 85 11.14 -11.86 -11.87
CA ILE A 85 10.69 -13.25 -12.12
C ILE A 85 11.91 -14.18 -12.16
N LYS A 86 12.98 -13.76 -12.85
CA LYS A 86 14.22 -14.53 -12.97
C LYS A 86 14.92 -14.69 -11.62
N GLN A 87 14.98 -13.63 -10.80
CA GLN A 87 15.51 -13.71 -9.44
C GLN A 87 14.70 -14.63 -8.54
N GLN A 88 13.37 -14.49 -8.55
CA GLN A 88 12.49 -15.35 -7.75
C GLN A 88 12.60 -16.82 -8.16
N HIS A 89 12.64 -17.11 -9.47
CA HIS A 89 12.88 -18.47 -9.95
C HIS A 89 14.26 -18.99 -9.50
N HIS A 90 15.31 -18.18 -9.61
CA HIS A 90 16.63 -18.58 -9.13
C HIS A 90 16.66 -18.80 -7.60
N GLN A 91 15.93 -18.01 -6.82
CA GLN A 91 15.94 -18.16 -5.36
C GLN A 91 15.13 -19.37 -4.89
N TYR A 92 13.99 -19.65 -5.53
CA TYR A 92 13.04 -20.67 -5.08
C TYR A 92 12.96 -21.90 -6.00
N SER A 93 13.88 -22.06 -6.95
CA SER A 93 13.93 -23.25 -7.80
C SER A 93 14.14 -24.49 -6.93
N PRO A 94 13.32 -25.55 -7.10
CA PRO A 94 13.49 -26.80 -6.37
C PRO A 94 14.84 -27.48 -6.68
N ILE A 95 15.44 -27.19 -7.84
CA ILE A 95 16.75 -27.74 -8.24
C ILE A 95 17.89 -27.16 -7.40
N ASN A 96 17.74 -25.96 -6.85
CA ASN A 96 18.81 -25.30 -6.08
C ASN A 96 18.96 -25.84 -4.65
N HIS A 97 18.08 -26.75 -4.22
CA HIS A 97 18.08 -27.37 -2.90
C HIS A 97 18.18 -28.92 -2.97
N LEU A 98 18.56 -29.47 -4.13
CA LEU A 98 18.89 -30.87 -4.34
C LEU A 98 20.42 -31.06 -4.35
#